data_AF-A0A817MFN0-F1
#
_entry.id   AF-A0A817MFN0-F1
#
_cell.length_a   1.000
_cell.length_b   1.000
_cell.length_c   1.000
_cell.angle_alpha   90.00
_cell.angle_beta   90.00
_cell.angle_gamma   90.00
#
_symmetry.space_group_name_H-M   'P 1'
#
loop_
_entity.id
_entity.type
_entity.pdbx_description
1 polymer ?
#
loop_
_entity_poly.entity_id
_entity_poly.type
_entity_poly.pdbx_seq_one_letter_code
_entity_poly.pdbx_strand_id
1 'polypeptide(L)'
;MSRPDLPFMARIIDPKNVTLLTLSNEIQTLGQIRSFLNHFHIEGFIRLRSLNLIKIECKDLDTFQKHIIKCRLTKLSNAPNVCYKDGPTALISSIISLNDLRKFEYTGFL
;
A
#
# COMPACT_ATOMS: atom_id res chain seq x y z
N MET A 1 -12.21 3.47 -24.93
CA MET A 1 -10.75 3.33 -24.71
C MET A 1 -10.56 2.35 -23.56
N SER A 2 -9.94 1.19 -23.80
CA SER A 2 -9.66 0.23 -22.72
C SER A 2 -8.63 0.85 -21.77
N ARG A 3 -8.85 0.72 -20.47
CA ARG A 3 -7.83 1.10 -19.48
C ARG A 3 -6.59 0.23 -19.75
N PRO A 4 -5.38 0.80 -19.73
CA PRO A 4 -4.17 0.00 -19.81
C PRO A 4 -4.12 -0.94 -18.60
N ASP A 5 -4.02 -2.24 -18.87
CA ASP A 5 -3.94 -3.26 -17.83
C ASP A 5 -2.66 -3.06 -17.00
N LEU A 6 -2.73 -3.36 -15.71
CA LEU A 6 -1.59 -3.21 -14.78
C LEU A 6 -0.29 -3.87 -15.28
N PRO A 7 -0.29 -5.04 -15.94
CA PRO A 7 0.90 -5.65 -16.52
C PRO A 7 1.59 -4.80 -17.60
N PHE A 8 0.82 -3.99 -18.35
CA PHE A 8 1.37 -3.05 -19.32
C PHE A 8 2.02 -1.87 -18.61
N MET A 9 1.34 -1.29 -17.62
CA MET A 9 1.89 -0.21 -16.79
C MET A 9 3.13 -0.63 -16.02
N ALA A 10 3.21 -1.91 -15.63
CA ALA A 10 4.35 -2.46 -14.91
C ALA A 10 5.67 -2.37 -15.70
N ARG A 11 5.61 -2.35 -17.03
CA ARG A 11 6.78 -2.22 -17.91
C ARG A 11 7.31 -0.79 -18.01
N ILE A 12 6.48 0.20 -17.65
CA ILE A 12 6.74 1.63 -17.90
C ILE A 12 7.07 2.35 -16.59
N ILE A 13 6.52 1.88 -15.48
CA ILE A 13 6.80 2.45 -14.16
C ILE A 13 8.21 2.04 -13.73
N ASP A 14 9.07 3.02 -13.48
CA ASP A 14 10.32 2.84 -12.73
C ASP A 14 10.04 3.07 -11.23
N PRO A 15 10.04 2.01 -10.39
CA PRO A 15 9.78 2.11 -8.96
C PRO A 15 10.67 3.11 -8.23
N LYS A 16 11.92 3.27 -8.69
CA LYS A 16 12.90 4.13 -8.02
C LYS A 16 12.53 5.60 -8.09
N ASN A 17 11.70 6.01 -9.06
CA ASN A 17 11.30 7.39 -9.27
C ASN A 17 9.91 7.74 -8.71
N VAL A 18 9.19 6.74 -8.18
CA VAL A 18 7.86 6.94 -7.59
C VAL A 18 7.99 7.49 -6.17
N THR A 19 7.35 8.63 -5.91
CA THR A 19 7.33 9.29 -4.58
C THR A 19 5.98 9.15 -3.88
N LEU A 20 4.91 8.94 -4.65
CA LEU A 20 3.55 8.75 -4.16
C LEU A 20 2.93 7.53 -4.84
N LEU A 21 2.29 6.67 -4.05
CA LEU A 21 1.56 5.52 -4.55
C LEU A 21 0.18 5.46 -3.90
N THR A 22 -0.85 5.34 -4.74
CA THR A 22 -2.23 5.08 -4.33
C THR A 22 -2.67 3.78 -4.97
N LEU A 23 -3.09 2.82 -4.15
CA LEU A 23 -3.65 1.55 -4.61
C LEU A 23 -5.04 1.37 -4.00
N SER A 24 -6.00 0.93 -4.80
CA SER A 24 -7.37 0.72 -4.35
C SER A 24 -7.94 -0.59 -4.88
N ASN A 25 -8.74 -1.27 -4.07
CA ASN A 25 -9.62 -2.35 -4.53
C ASN A 25 -11.08 -1.90 -4.51
N GLU A 26 -11.35 -0.70 -5.01
CA GLU A 26 -12.73 -0.23 -5.21
C GLU A 26 -13.37 -0.95 -6.40
N ILE A 27 -14.68 -0.73 -6.62
CA ILE A 27 -15.45 -1.42 -7.67
C ILE A 27 -14.76 -1.32 -9.04
N GLN A 28 -14.14 -0.18 -9.33
CA GLN A 28 -13.47 0.07 -10.61
C GLN A 28 -12.01 -0.42 -10.68
N THR A 29 -11.44 -0.87 -9.57
CA THR A 29 -10.03 -1.26 -9.41
C THR A 29 -9.89 -2.58 -8.64
N LEU A 30 -10.93 -3.43 -8.67
CA LEU A 30 -10.91 -4.74 -8.02
C LEU A 30 -9.66 -5.54 -8.41
N GLY A 31 -8.93 -6.01 -7.40
CA GLY A 31 -7.72 -6.80 -7.59
C GLY A 31 -6.47 -5.99 -7.96
N GLN A 32 -6.54 -4.65 -8.04
CA GLN A 32 -5.38 -3.80 -8.35
C GLN A 32 -4.26 -3.98 -7.33
N ILE A 33 -4.58 -4.02 -6.04
CA ILE A 33 -3.58 -4.16 -4.97
C ILE A 33 -2.82 -5.48 -5.11
N ARG A 34 -3.57 -6.56 -5.34
CA ARG A 34 -3.01 -7.90 -5.54
C ARG A 34 -2.17 -7.99 -6.81
N SER A 35 -2.69 -7.42 -7.90
CA SER A 35 -1.95 -7.34 -9.16
C SER A 35 -0.66 -6.52 -9.01
N PHE A 36 -0.69 -5.43 -8.25
CA PHE A 36 0.50 -4.65 -7.93
C PHE A 36 1.52 -5.50 -7.17
N LEU A 37 1.13 -6.17 -6.09
CA LEU A 37 2.02 -7.02 -5.30
C LEU A 37 2.65 -8.18 -6.11
N ASN A 38 1.97 -8.66 -7.15
CA ASN A 38 2.50 -9.69 -8.05
C ASN A 38 3.57 -9.17 -9.02
N HIS A 39 3.56 -7.87 -9.34
CA HIS A 39 4.48 -7.28 -10.32
C HIS A 39 5.57 -6.42 -9.67
N PHE A 40 5.36 -5.99 -8.43
CA PHE A 40 6.19 -5.02 -7.76
C PHE A 40 6.51 -5.43 -6.33
N HIS A 41 7.78 -5.35 -5.99
CA HIS A 41 8.24 -5.37 -4.60
C HIS A 41 8.28 -3.94 -4.08
N ILE A 42 7.51 -3.64 -3.03
CA ILE A 42 7.43 -2.29 -2.48
C ILE A 42 8.79 -1.74 -2.00
N GLU A 43 9.70 -2.62 -1.59
CA GLU A 43 11.08 -2.26 -1.21
C GLU A 43 11.85 -1.59 -2.36
N GLY A 44 11.48 -1.88 -3.61
CA GLY A 44 12.06 -1.24 -4.79
C GLY A 44 11.70 0.24 -4.94
N PHE A 45 10.67 0.71 -4.23
CA PHE A 45 10.20 2.09 -4.24
C PHE A 45 10.97 2.93 -3.23
N ILE A 46 12.29 3.01 -3.40
CA ILE A 46 13.22 3.64 -2.45
C ILE A 46 12.96 5.12 -2.19
N ARG A 47 12.29 5.82 -3.12
CA ARG A 47 11.91 7.24 -2.99
C ARG A 47 10.48 7.44 -2.52
N LEU A 48 9.74 6.37 -2.24
CA LEU A 48 8.34 6.46 -1.82
C LEU A 48 8.24 7.18 -0.47
N ARG A 49 7.46 8.26 -0.45
CA ARG A 49 7.20 9.09 0.73
C ARG A 49 5.75 9.04 1.16
N SER A 50 4.84 8.76 0.24
CA SER A 50 3.40 8.70 0.52
C SER A 50 2.81 7.42 -0.03
N LEU A 51 2.17 6.63 0.84
CA LEU A 51 1.42 5.44 0.46
C LEU A 51 -0.04 5.59 0.91
N ASN A 52 -0.97 5.35 -0.01
CA ASN A 52 -2.40 5.33 0.27
C ASN A 52 -3.00 3.98 -0.17
N LEU A 53 -3.59 3.25 0.78
CA LEU A 53 -4.18 1.94 0.56
C LEU A 53 -5.69 2.02 0.82
N ILE A 54 -6.49 1.77 -0.21
CA ILE A 54 -7.95 1.92 -0.16
C ILE A 54 -8.63 0.57 -0.38
N LYS A 55 -9.55 0.19 0.52
CA LYS A 55 -10.25 -1.09 0.52
C LYS A 55 -9.29 -2.29 0.43
N ILE A 56 -8.16 -2.22 1.10
CA ILE A 56 -7.19 -3.31 1.11
C ILE A 56 -7.72 -4.55 1.85
N GLU A 57 -7.45 -5.73 1.32
CA GLU A 57 -7.74 -7.02 1.96
C GLU A 57 -6.65 -7.36 3.00
N CYS A 58 -7.01 -7.98 4.13
CA CYS A 58 -6.07 -8.25 5.24
C CYS A 58 -4.79 -8.98 4.81
N LYS A 59 -4.92 -10.04 4.02
CA LYS A 59 -3.77 -10.83 3.52
C LYS A 59 -2.78 -9.99 2.71
N ASP A 60 -3.27 -9.00 1.97
CA ASP A 60 -2.42 -8.10 1.19
C ASP A 60 -1.82 -7.04 2.13
N LEU A 61 -2.56 -6.57 3.13
CA LEU A 61 -2.09 -5.64 4.15
C LEU A 61 -0.90 -6.22 4.95
N ASP A 62 -0.94 -7.49 5.34
CA ASP A 62 0.17 -8.16 6.04
C ASP A 62 1.45 -8.17 5.19
N THR A 63 1.27 -8.32 3.87
CA THR A 63 2.39 -8.25 2.92
C THR A 63 2.96 -6.83 2.90
N PHE A 64 2.11 -5.79 2.83
CA PHE A 64 2.59 -4.41 2.95
C PHE A 64 3.30 -4.18 4.27
N GLN A 65 2.73 -4.57 5.42
CA GLN A 65 3.33 -4.34 6.75
C GLN A 65 4.79 -4.83 6.84
N LYS A 66 5.06 -6.05 6.34
CA LYS A 66 6.42 -6.64 6.36
C LYS A 66 7.45 -5.84 5.57
N HIS A 67 7.01 -5.10 4.55
CA HIS A 67 7.91 -4.47 3.59
C HIS A 67 7.92 -2.94 3.67
N ILE A 68 6.83 -2.30 4.12
CA ILE A 68 6.75 -0.84 4.24
C ILE A 68 7.75 -0.28 5.24
N ILE A 69 8.17 -1.07 6.24
CA ILE A 69 9.19 -0.67 7.22
C ILE A 69 10.55 -0.33 6.57
N LYS A 70 10.81 -0.85 5.37
CA LYS A 70 12.01 -0.55 4.59
C LYS A 70 11.85 0.71 3.73
N CYS A 71 10.62 1.20 3.57
CA CYS A 71 10.35 2.45 2.90
C CYS A 71 10.47 3.61 3.89
N ARG A 72 11.03 4.73 3.42
CA ARG A 72 11.13 5.96 4.22
C ARG A 72 9.87 6.82 4.07
N LEU A 73 8.72 6.22 4.38
CA LEU A 73 7.42 6.85 4.27
C LEU A 73 7.31 8.01 5.27
N THR A 74 6.86 9.16 4.79
CA THR A 74 6.49 10.31 5.61
C THR A 74 4.98 10.39 5.82
N LYS A 75 4.20 9.78 4.92
CA LYS A 75 2.74 9.67 5.00
C LYS A 75 2.29 8.26 4.68
N LEU A 76 1.40 7.72 5.51
CA LEU A 76 0.69 6.47 5.27
C LEU A 76 -0.81 6.69 5.53
N SER A 77 -1.64 6.28 4.59
CA SER A 77 -3.10 6.22 4.79
C SER A 77 -3.60 4.81 4.48
N ASN A 78 -4.46 4.29 5.34
CA ASN A 78 -5.01 2.95 5.23
C ASN A 78 -6.52 2.93 5.49
N ALA A 79 -7.27 2.36 4.55
CA ALA A 79 -8.70 2.11 4.64
C ALA A 79 -8.97 0.61 4.36
N PRO A 80 -8.93 -0.27 5.38
CA PRO A 80 -9.13 -1.70 5.15
C PRO A 80 -10.59 -2.05 4.84
N ASN A 81 -10.80 -3.05 3.97
CA ASN A 81 -12.14 -3.51 3.56
C ASN A 81 -12.77 -4.50 4.56
N VAL A 82 -12.53 -4.30 5.86
CA VAL A 82 -12.86 -5.16 7.01
C VAL A 82 -11.78 -6.20 7.37
N CYS A 83 -11.26 -6.13 8.60
CA CYS A 83 -10.23 -7.03 9.12
C CYS A 83 -10.59 -7.58 10.50
N TYR A 84 -11.02 -8.85 10.54
CA TYR A 84 -11.65 -9.45 11.73
C TYR A 84 -10.72 -10.25 12.65
N LYS A 85 -9.45 -10.50 12.28
CA LYS A 85 -8.64 -11.50 13.00
C LYS A 85 -7.52 -10.96 13.89
N ASP A 86 -6.85 -9.86 13.54
CA ASP A 86 -5.71 -9.34 14.33
C ASP A 86 -5.75 -7.83 14.64
N GLY A 87 -6.85 -7.16 14.28
CA GLY A 87 -7.08 -5.75 14.59
C GLY A 87 -6.06 -4.76 14.01
N PRO A 88 -6.25 -3.44 14.25
CA PRO A 88 -5.32 -2.40 13.80
C PRO A 88 -3.94 -2.44 14.50
N THR A 89 -3.76 -3.25 15.53
CA THR A 89 -2.59 -3.26 16.42
C THR A 89 -1.28 -3.65 15.71
N ALA A 90 -1.32 -4.66 14.84
CA ALA A 90 -0.15 -5.11 14.07
C ALA A 90 0.31 -4.09 13.01
N LEU A 91 -0.63 -3.34 12.45
CA LEU A 91 -0.32 -2.23 11.55
C LEU A 91 0.35 -1.09 12.32
N ILE A 92 -0.20 -0.73 13.48
CA ILE A 92 0.31 0.35 14.33
C ILE A 92 1.73 0.04 14.81
N SER A 93 2.04 -1.20 15.20
CA SER A 93 3.41 -1.58 15.61
C SER A 93 4.42 -1.44 14.47
N SER A 94 4.04 -1.84 13.25
CA SER A 94 4.86 -1.68 12.04
C SER A 94 5.08 -0.20 11.72
N ILE A 95 4.05 0.63 11.93
CA ILE A 95 4.10 2.08 11.73
C ILE A 95 5.03 2.78 12.73
N ILE A 96 5.01 2.39 14.00
CA ILE A 96 5.90 2.98 15.02
C ILE A 96 7.38 2.78 14.65
N SER A 97 7.70 1.73 13.89
CA SER A 97 9.05 1.46 13.40
C SER A 97 9.47 2.38 12.23
N LEU A 98 8.55 3.17 11.66
CA LEU A 98 8.83 4.12 10.59
C LEU A 98 9.32 5.46 11.16
N ASN A 99 10.63 5.58 11.36
CA ASN A 99 11.26 6.77 11.97
C ASN A 99 10.96 8.10 11.24
N ASP A 100 10.68 8.05 9.93
CA ASP A 100 10.41 9.23 9.11
C ASP A 100 8.90 9.57 9.02
N LEU A 101 8.01 8.75 9.59
CA LEU A 101 6.58 8.91 9.44
C LEU A 101 6.07 10.11 10.24
N ARG A 102 5.45 11.06 9.55
CA ARG A 102 4.90 12.29 10.15
C ARG A 102 3.38 12.30 10.19
N LYS A 103 2.75 11.48 9.34
CA LYS A 103 1.30 11.44 9.21
C LYS A 103 0.82 10.01 8.96
N PHE A 104 -0.06 9.56 9.84
CA PHE A 104 -0.78 8.31 9.70
C PHE A 104 -2.29 8.58 9.73
N GLU A 105 -3.01 8.06 8.73
CA GLU A 105 -4.47 8.13 8.65
C GLU A 105 -5.03 6.71 8.59
N TYR A 106 -5.95 6.37 9.50
CA TYR A 106 -6.67 5.10 9.49
C TYR A 106 -8.16 5.38 9.33
N THR A 107 -8.79 4.75 8.33
CA THR A 107 -10.21 4.93 8.00
C THR A 107 -10.91 3.56 7.94
N GLY A 108 -10.83 2.82 9.05
CA GLY A 108 -11.65 1.63 9.29
C GLY A 108 -12.67 1.89 10.38
N PHE A 109 -13.87 1.30 10.27
CA PHE A 109 -14.83 1.27 11.38
C PHE A 109 -14.23 0.38 12.50
N LEU A 110 -14.11 0.94 13.70
CA LEU A 110 -13.78 0.21 14.94
C LEU A 110 -14.98 -0.64 15.37
#